data_AF-X1HZR7-F1
#
_entry.id   AF-X1HZR7-F1
#
_cell.length_a   1.000
_cell.length_b   1.000
_cell.length_c   1.000
_cell.angle_alpha   90.00
_cell.angle_beta   90.00
_cell.angle_gamma   90.00
#
_symmetry.space_group_name_H-M   'P 1'
#
loop_
_entity.id
_entity.type
_entity.pdbx_description
1 polymer ?
#
loop_
_entity_poly.entity_id
_entity_poly.type
_entity_poly.pdbx_seq_one_letter_code
_entity_poly.pdbx_strand_id
1 'polypeptide(L)'
;PAVIKNIIDPNITYLKPFFADAEGNKLNLVTGLAMAVVGTSLLFVAFEGMELIPNASEEIQNPEKNIPRSIYGTVIIATIIYLLVAFTALGGTDYTIFASDPEKAEYALAIAATPILGTAGFIIVSIGALFSTASAFNASLFGSSRMTYVMARDRIFPQFFQTVSKKGRVPFISILTISGVTLVFTLALDLAQIAQLASSIFLILFAIISLSSLVLRKKIKANFLIPLLGFLMALSLLGIFIWHLINQVKLGDDNALLTLILLPI
;
A
#
# COMPACT_ATOMS: atom_id res chain seq x y z
N PRO A 1 4.64 12.71 32.13
CA PRO A 1 3.89 13.52 31.14
C PRO A 1 2.48 12.94 30.92
N ALA A 2 1.46 13.79 30.84
CA ALA A 2 0.05 13.37 30.70
C ALA A 2 -0.20 12.41 29.52
N VAL A 3 0.67 12.39 28.50
CA VAL A 3 0.55 11.47 27.35
C VAL A 3 0.99 10.05 27.63
N ILE A 4 2.10 9.85 28.37
CA ILE A 4 2.45 8.50 28.86
C ILE A 4 1.34 8.02 29.79
N LYS A 5 0.75 8.93 30.57
CA LYS A 5 -0.43 8.62 31.37
C LYS A 5 -1.62 8.27 30.48
N ASN A 6 -1.92 8.96 29.38
CA ASN A 6 -3.04 8.61 28.48
C ASN A 6 -2.82 7.34 27.64
N ILE A 7 -1.57 7.00 27.31
CA ILE A 7 -1.22 5.73 26.63
C ILE A 7 -1.31 4.54 27.62
N ILE A 8 -1.03 4.78 28.91
CA ILE A 8 -1.03 3.77 29.98
C ILE A 8 -2.36 3.72 30.76
N ASP A 9 -3.12 4.81 30.80
CA ASP A 9 -4.42 4.95 31.45
C ASP A 9 -5.47 4.37 30.49
N PRO A 10 -6.04 3.19 30.81
CA PRO A 10 -6.95 2.47 29.93
C PRO A 10 -8.35 3.09 29.97
N ASN A 11 -8.44 4.41 29.85
CA ASN A 11 -9.70 5.05 29.57
C ASN A 11 -10.14 4.61 28.17
N ILE A 12 -11.17 3.76 28.14
CA ILE A 12 -11.77 3.11 26.97
C ILE A 12 -12.03 4.11 25.82
N THR A 13 -12.16 5.41 26.13
CA THR A 13 -12.29 6.52 25.17
C THR A 13 -11.26 6.52 24.05
N TYR A 14 -9.98 6.23 24.32
CA TYR A 14 -8.93 6.20 23.28
C TYR A 14 -8.90 4.87 22.49
N LEU A 15 -9.55 3.83 23.00
CA LEU A 15 -9.75 2.57 22.29
C LEU A 15 -11.07 2.53 21.51
N LYS A 16 -11.99 3.49 21.75
CA LYS A 16 -13.24 3.61 21.00
C LYS A 16 -13.05 3.58 19.48
N PRO A 17 -12.03 4.21 18.87
CA PRO A 17 -11.83 4.16 17.42
C PRO A 17 -11.67 2.74 16.85
N PHE A 18 -11.25 1.76 17.67
CA PHE A 18 -11.08 0.38 17.25
C PHE A 18 -12.37 -0.45 17.35
N PHE A 19 -13.37 0.02 18.11
CA PHE A 19 -14.58 -0.74 18.44
C PHE A 19 -15.88 0.05 18.26
N ALA A 20 -15.81 1.28 17.77
CA ALA A 20 -16.94 2.16 17.55
C ALA A 20 -16.86 2.85 16.18
N ASP A 21 -18.02 3.18 15.62
CA ASP A 21 -18.10 3.95 14.37
C ASP A 21 -17.77 5.43 14.60
N ALA A 22 -17.83 6.23 13.52
CA ALA A 22 -17.55 7.67 13.57
C ALA A 22 -18.50 8.45 14.49
N GLU A 23 -19.68 7.89 14.80
CA GLU A 23 -20.69 8.48 15.70
C GLU A 23 -20.52 7.98 17.15
N GLY A 24 -19.56 7.08 17.40
CA GLY A 24 -19.27 6.52 18.71
C GLY A 24 -20.16 5.33 19.09
N ASN A 25 -20.96 4.80 18.16
CA ASN A 25 -21.77 3.61 18.40
C ASN A 25 -20.88 2.36 18.39
N LYS A 26 -21.09 1.44 19.33
CA LYS A 26 -20.35 0.17 19.34
C LYS A 26 -20.60 -0.62 18.07
N LEU A 27 -19.52 -0.97 17.39
CA LEU A 27 -19.55 -1.89 16.27
C LEU A 27 -19.75 -3.31 16.79
N ASN A 28 -20.78 -4.00 16.29
CA ASN A 28 -20.82 -5.44 16.42
C ASN A 28 -19.69 -6.07 15.58
N LEU A 29 -19.25 -7.27 15.96
CA LEU A 29 -18.10 -7.93 15.33
C LEU A 29 -18.24 -8.06 13.80
N VAL A 30 -19.44 -8.36 13.33
CA VAL A 30 -19.72 -8.54 11.89
C VAL A 30 -19.54 -7.23 11.12
N THR A 31 -20.10 -6.14 11.64
CA THR A 31 -20.02 -4.82 11.01
C THR A 31 -18.58 -4.29 11.07
N GLY A 32 -17.89 -4.47 12.21
CA GLY A 32 -16.48 -4.10 12.35
C GLY A 32 -15.58 -4.85 11.35
N LEU A 33 -15.75 -6.17 11.23
CA LEU A 33 -15.02 -6.97 10.24
C LEU A 33 -15.35 -6.55 8.80
N ALA A 34 -16.63 -6.29 8.50
CA ALA A 34 -17.03 -5.82 7.17
C ALA A 34 -16.36 -4.49 6.80
N MET A 35 -16.35 -3.51 7.71
CA MET A 35 -15.67 -2.22 7.47
C MET A 35 -14.16 -2.38 7.35
N ALA A 36 -13.55 -3.27 8.14
CA ALA A 36 -12.12 -3.55 8.01
C ALA A 36 -11.77 -4.14 6.63
N VAL A 37 -12.61 -5.03 6.10
CA VAL A 37 -12.41 -5.60 4.75
C VAL A 37 -12.59 -4.53 3.66
N VAL A 38 -13.58 -3.65 3.78
CA VAL A 38 -13.74 -2.51 2.84
C VAL A 38 -12.51 -1.61 2.90
N GLY A 39 -12.06 -1.21 4.09
CA GLY A 39 -10.85 -0.39 4.26
C GLY A 39 -9.60 -1.07 3.69
N THR A 40 -9.48 -2.38 3.88
CA THR A 40 -8.37 -3.19 3.33
C THR A 40 -8.39 -3.20 1.81
N SER A 41 -9.57 -3.27 1.18
CA SER A 41 -9.70 -3.23 -0.28
C SER A 41 -9.28 -1.88 -0.88
N LEU A 42 -9.52 -0.77 -0.15
CA LEU A 42 -9.19 0.59 -0.58
C LEU A 42 -7.70 0.94 -0.35
N LEU A 43 -7.12 0.43 0.74
CA LEU A 43 -5.74 0.69 1.16
C LEU A 43 -4.83 -0.51 0.92
N PHE A 44 -5.19 -1.40 0.00
CA PHE A 44 -4.43 -2.60 -0.30
C PHE A 44 -2.98 -2.26 -0.73
N VAL A 45 -2.82 -1.15 -1.47
CA VAL A 45 -1.52 -0.61 -1.87
C VAL A 45 -0.58 -0.33 -0.68
N ALA A 46 -1.07 -0.14 0.54
CA ALA A 46 -0.21 0.08 1.70
C ALA A 46 0.69 -1.13 2.01
N PHE A 47 0.35 -2.33 1.54
CA PHE A 47 1.14 -3.55 1.67
C PHE A 47 1.97 -3.90 0.42
N GLU A 48 2.05 -2.97 -0.54
CA GLU A 48 2.91 -3.07 -1.72
C GLU A 48 4.41 -2.99 -1.36
N GLY A 49 5.25 -3.53 -2.24
CA GLY A 49 6.71 -3.39 -2.19
C GLY A 49 7.46 -4.71 -2.06
N MET A 50 6.81 -5.80 -1.62
CA MET A 50 7.47 -7.10 -1.46
C MET A 50 7.59 -7.87 -2.77
N GLU A 51 6.64 -7.66 -3.69
CA GLU A 51 6.64 -8.16 -5.06
C GLU A 51 7.74 -7.53 -5.92
N LEU A 52 8.34 -6.42 -5.49
CA LEU A 52 9.51 -5.83 -6.14
C LEU A 52 10.80 -6.60 -5.83
N ILE A 53 10.86 -7.36 -4.74
CA ILE A 53 12.07 -8.08 -4.32
C ILE A 53 12.52 -9.08 -5.41
N PRO A 54 11.64 -9.92 -5.99
CA PRO A 54 12.01 -10.78 -7.12
C PRO A 54 12.51 -10.06 -8.36
N ASN A 55 12.10 -8.80 -8.62
CA ASN A 55 12.55 -8.06 -9.81
C ASN A 55 14.06 -7.78 -9.79
N ALA A 56 14.66 -7.85 -8.61
CA ALA A 56 16.10 -7.71 -8.39
C ALA A 56 16.83 -9.06 -8.31
N SER A 57 16.20 -10.19 -8.70
CA SER A 57 16.75 -11.52 -8.46
C SER A 57 18.13 -11.74 -9.07
N GLU A 58 18.44 -11.11 -10.21
CA GLU A 58 19.76 -11.18 -10.86
C GLU A 58 20.86 -10.46 -10.05
N GLU A 59 20.50 -9.52 -9.18
CA GLU A 59 21.43 -8.70 -8.36
C GLU A 59 21.52 -9.20 -6.89
N ILE A 60 20.64 -10.13 -6.47
CA ILE A 60 20.59 -10.65 -5.10
C ILE A 60 21.58 -11.82 -4.92
N GLN A 61 22.40 -11.77 -3.88
CA GLN A 61 23.24 -12.90 -3.48
C GLN A 61 22.36 -14.05 -2.97
N ASN A 62 22.61 -15.29 -3.42
CA ASN A 62 21.85 -16.49 -3.03
C ASN A 62 20.32 -16.31 -3.12
N PRO A 63 19.77 -15.98 -4.31
CA PRO A 63 18.39 -15.55 -4.47
C PRO A 63 17.37 -16.60 -4.01
N GLU A 64 17.66 -17.89 -4.20
CA GLU A 64 16.80 -19.01 -3.77
C GLU A 64 16.50 -19.01 -2.25
N LYS A 65 17.43 -18.51 -1.43
CA LYS A 65 17.26 -18.43 0.02
C LYS A 65 16.87 -17.03 0.48
N ASN A 66 17.43 -16.01 -0.15
CA ASN A 66 17.29 -14.63 0.31
C ASN A 66 15.99 -13.97 -0.14
N ILE A 67 15.46 -14.30 -1.32
CA ILE A 67 14.16 -13.76 -1.76
C ILE A 67 13.03 -14.22 -0.83
N PRO A 68 12.84 -15.52 -0.54
CA PRO A 68 11.77 -15.94 0.36
C PRO A 68 11.90 -15.33 1.77
N ARG A 69 13.11 -15.32 2.33
CA ARG A 69 13.37 -14.72 3.66
C ARG A 69 13.02 -13.24 3.70
N SER A 70 13.38 -12.50 2.65
CA SER A 70 13.10 -11.07 2.56
C SER A 70 11.61 -10.79 2.44
N ILE A 71 10.88 -11.58 1.64
CA ILE A 71 9.43 -11.46 1.51
C ILE A 71 8.75 -11.71 2.87
N TYR A 72 8.93 -12.90 3.46
CA TYR A 72 8.26 -13.23 4.73
C TYR A 72 8.69 -12.32 5.89
N GLY A 73 9.98 -11.97 5.96
CA GLY A 73 10.49 -11.05 6.96
C GLY A 73 9.85 -9.67 6.85
N THR A 74 9.75 -9.13 5.62
CA THR A 74 9.14 -7.82 5.38
C THR A 74 7.65 -7.84 5.70
N VAL A 75 6.89 -8.88 5.31
CA VAL A 75 5.46 -9.01 5.67
C VAL A 75 5.29 -8.89 7.18
N ILE A 76 6.04 -9.67 7.96
CA ILE A 76 5.88 -9.75 9.41
C ILE A 76 6.27 -8.42 10.06
N ILE A 77 7.42 -7.87 9.70
CA ILE A 77 7.94 -6.63 10.27
C ILE A 77 7.01 -5.46 9.93
N ALA A 78 6.60 -5.32 8.65
CA ALA A 78 5.69 -4.26 8.22
C ALA A 78 4.34 -4.37 8.93
N THR A 79 3.77 -5.57 9.06
CA THR A 79 2.52 -5.78 9.79
C THR A 79 2.62 -5.29 11.23
N ILE A 80 3.69 -5.65 11.95
CA ILE A 80 3.90 -5.20 13.33
C ILE A 80 4.03 -3.67 13.39
N ILE A 81 4.83 -3.07 12.51
CA ILE A 81 5.00 -1.62 12.46
C ILE A 81 3.67 -0.92 12.17
N TYR A 82 2.87 -1.41 11.22
CA TYR A 82 1.57 -0.82 10.89
C TYR A 82 0.59 -0.90 12.05
N LEU A 83 0.55 -2.01 12.77
CA LEU A 83 -0.26 -2.13 13.99
C LEU A 83 0.18 -1.13 15.07
N LEU A 84 1.49 -0.94 15.26
CA LEU A 84 2.03 0.05 16.20
C LEU A 84 1.71 1.49 15.78
N VAL A 85 1.79 1.79 14.49
CA VAL A 85 1.46 3.11 13.94
C VAL A 85 -0.02 3.40 14.11
N ALA A 86 -0.91 2.46 13.75
CA ALA A 86 -2.35 2.60 13.93
C ALA A 86 -2.72 2.79 15.41
N PHE A 87 -2.12 1.98 16.29
CA PHE A 87 -2.30 2.10 17.74
C PHE A 87 -1.85 3.47 18.27
N THR A 88 -0.70 3.96 17.83
CA THR A 88 -0.14 5.24 18.29
C THR A 88 -0.93 6.43 17.73
N ALA A 89 -1.32 6.39 16.45
CA ALA A 89 -2.05 7.47 15.80
C ALA A 89 -3.46 7.63 16.40
N LEU A 90 -4.21 6.55 16.52
CA LEU A 90 -5.58 6.57 17.04
C LEU A 90 -5.64 6.64 18.57
N GLY A 91 -4.71 6.00 19.28
CA GLY A 91 -4.65 6.04 20.74
C GLY A 91 -4.03 7.31 21.31
N GLY A 92 -3.19 8.00 20.53
CA GLY A 92 -2.48 9.22 20.94
C GLY A 92 -3.22 10.52 20.64
N THR A 93 -4.35 10.47 19.93
CA THR A 93 -5.13 11.66 19.51
C THR A 93 -6.62 11.45 19.72
N ASP A 94 -7.38 12.55 19.78
CA ASP A 94 -8.84 12.47 19.68
C ASP A 94 -9.22 12.20 18.21
N TYR A 95 -9.70 11.00 17.92
CA TYR A 95 -10.05 10.57 16.56
C TYR A 95 -11.08 11.47 15.85
N THR A 96 -11.87 12.23 16.59
CA THR A 96 -12.88 13.15 16.03
C THR A 96 -12.25 14.27 15.18
N ILE A 97 -10.96 14.56 15.38
CA ILE A 97 -10.23 15.51 14.53
C ILE A 97 -10.11 15.03 13.08
N PHE A 98 -10.07 13.71 12.86
CA PHE A 98 -9.99 13.12 11.51
C PHE A 98 -11.36 13.05 10.86
N ALA A 99 -12.42 12.92 11.65
CA ALA A 99 -13.79 12.98 11.14
C ALA A 99 -14.20 14.41 10.73
N SER A 100 -13.71 15.42 11.45
CA SER A 100 -13.99 16.83 11.15
C SER A 100 -13.09 17.42 10.06
N ASP A 101 -11.90 16.86 9.87
CA ASP A 101 -10.94 17.29 8.87
C ASP A 101 -10.20 16.06 8.31
N PRO A 102 -10.73 15.43 7.25
CA PRO A 102 -10.17 14.20 6.68
C PRO A 102 -8.72 14.33 6.21
N GLU A 103 -8.26 15.52 5.81
CA GLU A 103 -6.88 15.76 5.38
C GLU A 103 -5.89 15.53 6.52
N LYS A 104 -6.29 15.77 7.77
CA LYS A 104 -5.46 15.49 8.96
C LYS A 104 -5.11 14.01 9.12
N ALA A 105 -5.90 13.10 8.53
CA ALA A 105 -5.63 11.68 8.60
C ALA A 105 -4.31 11.33 7.88
N GLU A 106 -3.91 12.10 6.87
CA GLU A 106 -2.69 11.84 6.08
C GLU A 106 -1.40 11.99 6.89
N TYR A 107 -1.42 12.85 7.92
CA TYR A 107 -0.29 13.10 8.83
C TYR A 107 -0.65 12.81 10.29
N ALA A 108 -1.59 11.89 10.52
CA ALA A 108 -2.10 11.52 11.84
C ALA A 108 -1.00 11.16 12.86
N LEU A 109 0.06 10.47 12.43
CA LEU A 109 1.16 10.10 13.32
C LEU A 109 1.97 11.32 13.79
N ALA A 110 2.13 12.35 12.94
CA ALA A 110 2.79 13.59 13.33
C ALA A 110 1.93 14.40 14.32
N ILE A 111 0.60 14.40 14.13
CA ILE A 111 -0.33 14.97 15.10
C ILE A 111 -0.22 14.23 16.44
N ALA A 112 -0.19 12.89 16.43
CA ALA A 112 -0.04 12.06 17.63
C ALA A 112 1.28 12.27 18.38
N ALA A 113 2.33 12.74 17.70
CA ALA A 113 3.59 13.10 18.34
C ALA A 113 3.56 14.48 19.03
N THR A 114 2.62 15.35 18.66
CA THR A 114 2.53 16.73 19.16
C THR A 114 2.27 16.81 20.67
N PRO A 115 1.35 16.02 21.26
CA PRO A 115 1.16 16.02 22.72
C PRO A 115 2.41 15.60 23.51
N ILE A 116 3.31 14.77 22.92
CA ILE A 116 4.47 14.19 23.62
C ILE A 116 5.67 15.12 23.55
N LEU A 117 5.99 15.61 22.35
CA LEU A 117 7.23 16.32 22.04
C LEU A 117 6.97 17.74 21.49
N GLY A 118 5.73 18.22 21.52
CA GLY A 118 5.33 19.51 20.96
C GLY A 118 5.59 19.58 19.45
N THR A 119 5.85 20.80 18.96
CA THR A 119 6.19 21.07 17.55
C THR A 119 7.41 20.28 17.08
N ALA A 120 8.36 19.99 17.97
CA ALA A 120 9.53 19.18 17.62
C ALA A 120 9.13 17.74 17.25
N GLY A 121 8.18 17.14 17.98
CA GLY A 121 7.63 15.82 17.64
C GLY A 121 6.99 15.78 16.28
N PHE A 122 6.14 16.77 16.00
CA PHE A 122 5.49 16.93 14.69
C PHE A 122 6.52 16.99 13.55
N ILE A 123 7.54 17.85 13.69
CA ILE A 123 8.58 18.04 12.67
C ILE A 123 9.40 16.76 12.47
N ILE A 124 9.85 16.12 13.55
CA ILE A 124 10.67 14.90 13.48
C ILE A 124 9.93 13.78 12.76
N VAL A 125 8.66 13.54 13.14
CA VAL A 125 7.84 12.51 12.48
C VAL A 125 7.58 12.86 11.02
N SER A 126 7.31 14.14 10.72
CA SER A 126 7.10 14.58 9.33
C SER A 126 8.35 14.38 8.46
N ILE A 127 9.54 14.72 8.97
CA ILE A 127 10.81 14.47 8.28
C ILE A 127 11.04 12.96 8.10
N GLY A 128 10.74 12.16 9.12
CA GLY A 128 10.81 10.70 9.05
C GLY A 128 9.90 10.13 7.97
N ALA A 129 8.66 10.63 7.87
CA ALA A 129 7.72 10.25 6.83
C ALA A 129 8.25 10.60 5.43
N LEU A 130 8.83 11.79 5.23
CA LEU A 130 9.44 12.19 3.96
C LEU A 130 10.58 11.25 3.53
N PHE A 131 11.48 10.89 4.45
CA PHE A 131 12.55 9.93 4.17
C PHE A 131 12.00 8.53 3.88
N SER A 132 10.97 8.10 4.60
CA SER A 132 10.30 6.81 4.37
C SER A 132 9.69 6.76 2.96
N THR A 133 8.93 7.79 2.58
CA THR A 133 8.30 7.90 1.25
C THR A 133 9.35 7.98 0.14
N ALA A 134 10.41 8.76 0.32
CA ALA A 134 11.51 8.83 -0.66
C ALA A 134 12.22 7.48 -0.83
N SER A 135 12.41 6.74 0.26
CA SER A 135 12.97 5.39 0.24
C SER A 135 12.06 4.40 -0.51
N ALA A 136 10.76 4.42 -0.22
CA ALA A 136 9.77 3.58 -0.89
C ALA A 136 9.71 3.88 -2.40
N PHE A 137 9.62 5.17 -2.78
CA PHE A 137 9.64 5.58 -4.18
C PHE A 137 10.91 5.12 -4.91
N ASN A 138 12.08 5.26 -4.27
CA ASN A 138 13.34 4.78 -4.83
C ASN A 138 13.36 3.25 -5.00
N ALA A 139 12.80 2.50 -4.07
CA ALA A 139 12.69 1.04 -4.17
C ALA A 139 11.75 0.61 -5.32
N SER A 140 10.59 1.26 -5.47
CA SER A 140 9.65 1.02 -6.58
C SER A 140 10.27 1.35 -7.93
N LEU A 141 10.97 2.47 -8.04
CA LEU A 141 11.69 2.86 -9.25
C LEU A 141 12.82 1.88 -9.59
N PHE A 142 13.54 1.41 -8.56
CA PHE A 142 14.54 0.37 -8.70
C PHE A 142 13.93 -0.91 -9.27
N GLY A 143 12.91 -1.48 -8.61
CA GLY A 143 12.29 -2.75 -9.02
C GLY A 143 11.66 -2.68 -10.41
N SER A 144 10.84 -1.66 -10.66
CA SER A 144 10.11 -1.50 -11.92
C SER A 144 11.04 -1.26 -13.11
N SER A 145 12.14 -0.53 -12.92
CA SER A 145 13.11 -0.28 -13.99
C SER A 145 13.85 -1.56 -14.44
N ARG A 146 14.17 -2.48 -13.51
CA ARG A 146 14.76 -3.78 -13.83
C ARG A 146 13.77 -4.67 -14.56
N MET A 147 12.53 -4.74 -14.06
CA MET A 147 11.49 -5.53 -14.72
C MET A 147 11.26 -5.06 -16.15
N THR A 148 11.18 -3.74 -16.35
CA THR A 148 11.04 -3.13 -17.70
C THR A 148 12.22 -3.47 -18.61
N TYR A 149 13.45 -3.41 -18.08
CA TYR A 149 14.65 -3.81 -18.81
C TYR A 149 14.61 -5.28 -19.25
N VAL A 150 14.22 -6.20 -18.36
CA VAL A 150 14.10 -7.63 -18.67
C VAL A 150 13.02 -7.86 -19.73
N MET A 151 11.85 -7.23 -19.60
CA MET A 151 10.78 -7.35 -20.60
C MET A 151 11.20 -6.80 -21.98
N ALA A 152 12.00 -5.74 -22.03
CA ALA A 152 12.53 -5.17 -23.27
C ALA A 152 13.59 -6.08 -23.91
N ARG A 153 14.47 -6.67 -23.10
CA ARG A 153 15.45 -7.69 -23.53
C ARG A 153 14.76 -8.91 -24.14
N ASP A 154 13.65 -9.34 -23.52
CA ASP A 154 12.87 -10.49 -23.95
C ASP A 154 11.89 -10.16 -25.10
N ARG A 155 11.96 -8.93 -25.65
CA ARG A 155 11.16 -8.42 -26.80
C ARG A 155 9.64 -8.39 -26.56
N ILE A 156 9.24 -8.34 -25.30
CA ILE A 156 7.84 -8.16 -24.87
C ILE A 156 7.52 -6.67 -24.71
N PHE A 157 8.54 -5.83 -24.53
CA PHE A 157 8.44 -4.37 -24.37
C PHE A 157 9.32 -3.64 -25.40
N PRO A 158 9.08 -2.34 -25.70
CA PRO A 158 9.89 -1.61 -26.68
C PRO A 158 11.39 -1.67 -26.39
N GLN A 159 12.16 -2.03 -27.42
CA GLN A 159 13.57 -2.40 -27.28
C GLN A 159 14.47 -1.31 -26.72
N PHE A 160 14.09 -0.02 -26.83
CA PHE A 160 14.91 1.07 -26.31
C PHE A 160 14.98 1.05 -24.76
N PHE A 161 14.03 0.44 -24.06
CA PHE A 161 14.07 0.27 -22.60
C PHE A 161 15.14 -0.71 -22.11
N GLN A 162 15.75 -1.50 -22.99
CA GLN A 162 16.90 -2.34 -22.64
C GLN A 162 18.21 -1.51 -22.53
N THR A 163 18.17 -0.21 -22.84
CA THR A 163 19.36 0.64 -22.81
C THR A 163 19.80 0.91 -21.37
N VAL A 164 21.06 0.61 -21.07
CA VAL A 164 21.66 0.82 -19.76
C VAL A 164 22.82 1.82 -19.80
N SER A 165 23.07 2.47 -18.67
CA SER A 165 24.20 3.39 -18.52
C SER A 165 25.55 2.66 -18.58
N LYS A 166 26.55 3.31 -19.19
CA LYS A 166 27.90 2.74 -19.37
C LYS A 166 28.62 2.39 -18.06
N LYS A 167 28.41 3.20 -17.01
CA LYS A 167 29.21 3.12 -15.77
C LYS A 167 28.55 2.28 -14.66
N GLY A 168 27.27 1.93 -14.79
CA GLY A 168 26.54 1.23 -13.71
C GLY A 168 25.49 0.23 -14.16
N ARG A 169 25.36 -0.03 -15.48
CA ARG A 169 24.32 -0.90 -16.05
C ARG A 169 22.90 -0.55 -15.58
N VAL A 170 22.68 0.72 -15.25
CA VAL A 170 21.39 1.23 -14.77
C VAL A 170 20.47 1.50 -15.96
N PRO A 171 19.24 0.94 -16.01
CA PRO A 171 18.27 1.16 -17.09
C PRO A 171 17.64 2.56 -17.00
N PHE A 172 18.42 3.59 -17.34
CA PHE A 172 18.06 4.99 -17.10
C PHE A 172 16.83 5.45 -17.90
N ILE A 173 16.57 4.89 -19.09
CA ILE A 173 15.39 5.24 -19.89
C ILE A 173 14.11 4.79 -19.18
N SER A 174 14.11 3.58 -18.60
CA SER A 174 13.00 3.08 -17.78
C SER A 174 12.78 3.98 -16.57
N ILE A 175 13.85 4.38 -15.88
CA ILE A 175 13.78 5.27 -14.72
C ILE A 175 13.15 6.62 -15.09
N LEU A 176 13.65 7.28 -16.15
CA LEU A 176 13.14 8.58 -16.58
C LEU A 176 11.68 8.51 -17.03
N THR A 177 11.31 7.45 -17.75
CA THR A 177 9.93 7.27 -18.25
C THR A 177 8.96 7.03 -17.10
N ILE A 178 9.28 6.11 -16.18
CA ILE A 178 8.44 5.83 -15.01
C ILE A 178 8.31 7.09 -14.15
N SER A 179 9.40 7.80 -13.90
CA SER A 179 9.38 9.05 -13.11
C SER A 179 8.52 10.13 -13.78
N GLY A 180 8.61 10.25 -15.12
CA GLY A 180 7.78 11.18 -15.88
C GLY A 180 6.29 10.84 -15.80
N VAL A 181 5.94 9.56 -15.94
CA VAL A 181 4.55 9.09 -15.76
C VAL A 181 4.07 9.35 -14.34
N THR A 182 4.86 9.00 -13.31
CA THR A 182 4.53 9.28 -11.91
C THR A 182 4.27 10.77 -11.70
N LEU A 183 5.14 11.66 -12.22
CA LEU A 183 4.95 13.10 -12.11
C LEU A 183 3.62 13.57 -12.71
N VAL A 184 3.22 13.03 -13.87
CA VAL A 184 1.93 13.35 -14.49
C VAL A 184 0.78 12.94 -13.57
N PHE A 185 0.79 11.72 -13.04
CA PHE A 185 -0.27 11.25 -12.13
C PHE A 185 -0.30 12.04 -10.82
N THR A 186 0.85 12.36 -10.22
CA THR A 186 0.94 13.18 -9.00
C THR A 186 0.43 14.60 -9.20
N LEU A 187 0.56 15.17 -10.40
CA LEU A 187 0.03 16.51 -10.72
C LEU A 187 -1.46 16.49 -11.11
N ALA A 188 -1.98 15.34 -11.54
CA ALA A 188 -3.33 15.21 -12.09
C ALA A 188 -4.36 14.68 -11.08
N LEU A 189 -3.95 13.88 -10.09
CA LEU A 189 -4.83 13.17 -9.16
C LEU A 189 -4.49 13.49 -7.71
N ASP A 190 -5.49 13.43 -6.84
CA ASP A 190 -5.29 13.50 -5.40
C ASP A 190 -4.77 12.17 -4.80
N LEU A 191 -4.34 12.21 -3.54
CA LEU A 191 -3.76 11.04 -2.86
C LEU A 191 -4.75 9.88 -2.76
N ALA A 192 -6.03 10.17 -2.52
CA ALA A 192 -7.07 9.15 -2.37
C ALA A 192 -7.34 8.43 -3.70
N GLN A 193 -7.44 9.18 -4.79
CA GLN A 193 -7.59 8.65 -6.16
C GLN A 193 -6.38 7.79 -6.54
N ILE A 194 -5.16 8.27 -6.26
CA ILE A 194 -3.92 7.51 -6.52
C ILE A 194 -3.93 6.19 -5.74
N ALA A 195 -4.27 6.22 -4.44
CA ALA A 195 -4.31 5.04 -3.59
C ALA A 195 -5.37 4.02 -4.03
N GLN A 196 -6.56 4.49 -4.42
CA GLN A 196 -7.63 3.63 -4.93
C GLN A 196 -7.26 3.00 -6.28
N LEU A 197 -6.76 3.80 -7.22
CA LEU A 197 -6.33 3.32 -8.53
C LEU A 197 -5.22 2.28 -8.38
N ALA A 198 -4.18 2.59 -7.59
CA ALA A 198 -3.08 1.67 -7.34
C ALA A 198 -3.57 0.36 -6.70
N SER A 199 -4.40 0.44 -5.65
CA SER A 199 -4.97 -0.74 -4.99
C SER A 199 -5.74 -1.62 -5.98
N SER A 200 -6.53 -1.04 -6.88
CA SER A 200 -7.27 -1.79 -7.91
C SER A 200 -6.32 -2.51 -8.88
N ILE A 201 -5.28 -1.83 -9.37
CA ILE A 201 -4.29 -2.40 -10.28
C ILE A 201 -3.53 -3.54 -9.61
N PHE A 202 -3.11 -3.36 -8.35
CA PHE A 202 -2.39 -4.39 -7.60
C PHE A 202 -3.28 -5.59 -7.27
N LEU A 203 -4.56 -5.41 -6.97
CA LEU A 203 -5.50 -6.52 -6.77
C LEU A 203 -5.66 -7.34 -8.07
N ILE A 204 -5.80 -6.67 -9.22
CA ILE A 204 -5.85 -7.34 -10.53
C ILE A 204 -4.53 -8.07 -10.79
N LEU A 205 -3.40 -7.40 -10.56
CA LEU A 205 -2.06 -7.96 -10.76
C LEU A 205 -1.84 -9.21 -9.89
N PHE A 206 -2.20 -9.18 -8.61
CA PHE A 206 -2.09 -10.34 -7.73
C PHE A 206 -3.06 -11.46 -8.09
N ALA A 207 -4.26 -11.14 -8.60
CA ALA A 207 -5.15 -12.15 -9.17
C ALA A 207 -4.49 -12.83 -10.38
N ILE A 208 -3.92 -12.06 -11.32
CA ILE A 208 -3.25 -12.60 -12.50
C ILE A 208 -2.00 -13.42 -12.12
N ILE A 209 -1.18 -12.95 -11.19
CA ILE A 209 0.02 -13.68 -10.71
C ILE A 209 -0.40 -15.00 -10.04
N SER A 210 -1.41 -14.96 -9.17
CA SER A 210 -1.90 -16.14 -8.48
C SER A 210 -2.48 -17.16 -9.46
N LEU A 211 -3.25 -16.70 -10.45
CA LEU A 211 -3.77 -17.55 -11.52
C LEU A 211 -2.66 -18.13 -12.39
N SER A 212 -1.65 -17.32 -12.74
CA SER A 212 -0.48 -17.77 -13.50
C SER A 212 0.28 -18.86 -12.75
N SER A 213 0.46 -18.68 -11.43
CA SER A 213 1.07 -19.69 -10.56
C SER A 213 0.22 -20.96 -10.48
N LEU A 214 -1.12 -20.88 -10.49
CA LEU A 214 -2.00 -22.07 -10.55
C LEU A 214 -1.85 -22.84 -11.86
N VAL A 215 -1.82 -22.12 -12.98
CA VAL A 215 -1.70 -22.69 -14.33
C VAL A 215 -0.33 -23.33 -14.50
N LEU A 216 0.73 -22.67 -14.01
CA LEU A 216 2.12 -23.13 -14.12
C LEU A 216 2.54 -24.06 -12.98
N ARG A 217 1.67 -24.38 -12.01
CA ARG A 217 2.03 -25.09 -10.76
C ARG A 217 2.87 -26.35 -10.95
N LYS A 218 2.60 -27.13 -12.01
CA LYS A 218 3.33 -28.36 -12.31
C LYS A 218 4.78 -28.10 -12.74
N LYS A 219 5.03 -26.99 -13.44
CA LYS A 219 6.38 -26.59 -13.90
C LYS A 219 7.20 -26.02 -12.76
N ILE A 220 6.60 -25.17 -11.93
CA ILE A 220 7.27 -24.50 -10.81
C ILE A 220 7.22 -25.28 -9.49
N LYS A 221 6.64 -26.50 -9.51
CA LYS A 221 6.43 -27.36 -8.32
C LYS A 221 5.70 -26.65 -7.17
N ALA A 222 4.78 -25.74 -7.49
CA ALA A 222 3.99 -25.01 -6.51
C ALA A 222 2.82 -25.86 -5.98
N ASN A 223 2.42 -25.58 -4.74
CA ASN A 223 1.18 -26.11 -4.16
C ASN A 223 -0.03 -25.57 -4.95
N PHE A 224 -1.11 -26.36 -5.05
CA PHE A 224 -2.38 -25.90 -5.62
C PHE A 224 -3.13 -24.93 -4.70
N LEU A 225 -3.11 -25.17 -3.38
CA LEU A 225 -3.96 -24.46 -2.43
C LEU A 225 -3.53 -22.99 -2.26
N ILE A 226 -2.23 -22.73 -2.15
CA ILE A 226 -1.70 -21.39 -1.87
C ILE A 226 -2.06 -20.40 -2.99
N PRO A 227 -1.79 -20.68 -4.28
CA PRO A 227 -2.16 -19.77 -5.35
C PRO A 227 -3.67 -19.69 -5.60
N LEU A 228 -4.44 -20.75 -5.25
CA LEU A 228 -5.90 -20.71 -5.34
C LEU A 228 -6.49 -19.74 -4.33
N LEU A 229 -6.03 -19.83 -3.07
CA LEU A 229 -6.45 -18.90 -2.03
C LEU A 229 -6.04 -17.47 -2.38
N GLY A 230 -4.81 -17.25 -2.86
CA GLY A 230 -4.36 -15.93 -3.32
C GLY A 230 -5.27 -15.36 -4.43
N PHE A 231 -5.61 -16.18 -5.43
CA PHE A 231 -6.51 -15.77 -6.51
C PHE A 231 -7.92 -15.41 -6.00
N LEU A 232 -8.52 -16.28 -5.18
CA LEU A 232 -9.86 -16.06 -4.64
C LEU A 232 -9.91 -14.84 -3.71
N MET A 233 -8.88 -14.62 -2.89
CA MET A 233 -8.80 -13.45 -2.01
C MET A 233 -8.66 -12.16 -2.80
N ALA A 234 -7.77 -12.12 -3.80
CA ALA A 234 -7.59 -10.96 -4.65
C ALA A 234 -8.89 -10.61 -5.40
N LEU A 235 -9.58 -11.61 -5.96
CA LEU A 235 -10.85 -11.41 -6.65
C LEU A 235 -11.98 -10.97 -5.71
N SER A 236 -12.03 -11.51 -4.49
CA SER A 236 -13.01 -11.12 -3.48
C SER A 236 -12.81 -9.67 -3.05
N LEU A 237 -11.57 -9.26 -2.77
CA LEU A 237 -11.25 -7.88 -2.40
C LEU A 237 -11.51 -6.92 -3.57
N LEU A 238 -11.18 -7.31 -4.80
CA LEU A 238 -11.49 -6.51 -5.99
C LEU A 238 -13.02 -6.34 -6.16
N GLY A 239 -13.80 -7.39 -5.94
CA GLY A 239 -15.26 -7.31 -5.98
C GLY A 239 -15.83 -6.36 -4.92
N ILE A 240 -15.29 -6.39 -3.70
CA ILE A 240 -15.68 -5.48 -2.62
C ILE A 240 -15.28 -4.03 -2.94
N PHE A 241 -14.09 -3.83 -3.48
CA PHE A 241 -13.61 -2.52 -3.93
C PHE A 241 -14.53 -1.92 -5.01
N ILE A 242 -14.85 -2.69 -6.05
CA ILE A 242 -15.75 -2.26 -7.13
C ILE A 242 -17.16 -1.97 -6.58
N TRP A 243 -17.68 -2.84 -5.71
CA TRP A 243 -18.97 -2.62 -5.07
C TRP A 243 -18.99 -1.31 -4.25
N HIS A 244 -17.90 -1.02 -3.52
CA HIS A 244 -17.77 0.21 -2.75
C HIS A 244 -17.77 1.44 -3.67
N LEU A 245 -16.97 1.43 -4.74
CA LEU A 245 -16.94 2.54 -5.70
C LEU A 245 -18.29 2.77 -6.38
N ILE A 246 -19.00 1.71 -6.78
CA ILE A 246 -20.35 1.85 -7.37
C ILE A 246 -21.32 2.54 -6.39
N ASN A 247 -21.21 2.24 -5.09
CA ASN A 247 -22.05 2.89 -4.10
C ASN A 247 -21.67 4.36 -3.88
N GLN A 248 -20.37 4.69 -3.90
CA GLN A 248 -19.90 6.07 -3.85
C GLN A 248 -20.40 6.89 -5.06
N VAL A 249 -20.34 6.32 -6.26
CA VAL A 249 -20.88 6.95 -7.48
C VAL A 249 -22.38 7.23 -7.36
N LYS A 250 -23.16 6.29 -6.81
CA LYS A 250 -24.60 6.50 -6.56
C LYS A 250 -24.88 7.62 -5.56
N LEU A 251 -23.94 7.88 -4.65
CA LEU A 251 -24.01 8.96 -3.67
C LEU A 251 -23.50 10.30 -4.25
N GLY A 252 -23.07 10.33 -5.51
CA GLY A 252 -22.63 11.55 -6.21
C GLY A 252 -21.13 11.84 -6.10
N ASP A 253 -20.31 10.84 -5.79
CA ASP A 253 -18.85 11.00 -5.76
C ASP A 253 -18.23 10.87 -7.17
N ASP A 254 -17.87 12.00 -7.76
CA ASP A 254 -17.21 12.09 -9.06
C ASP A 254 -15.82 11.44 -9.07
N ASN A 255 -15.11 11.40 -7.92
CA ASN A 255 -13.80 10.78 -7.82
C ASN A 255 -13.92 9.25 -7.93
N ALA A 256 -14.93 8.66 -7.32
CA ALA A 256 -15.22 7.24 -7.45
C ALA A 256 -15.55 6.86 -8.90
N LEU A 257 -16.25 7.74 -9.63
CA LEU A 257 -16.58 7.52 -11.05
C LEU A 257 -15.31 7.54 -11.90
N LEU A 258 -14.42 8.50 -11.67
CA LEU A 258 -13.15 8.60 -12.38
C LEU A 258 -12.29 7.35 -12.15
N THR A 259 -12.13 6.91 -10.90
CA THR A 259 -11.38 5.68 -10.58
C THR A 259 -11.96 4.47 -11.29
N LEU A 260 -13.29 4.35 -11.37
CA LEU A 260 -13.96 3.22 -12.02
C LEU A 260 -13.75 3.22 -13.54
N ILE A 261 -13.67 4.41 -14.17
CA ILE A 261 -13.36 4.57 -15.59
C ILE A 261 -11.89 4.26 -15.89
N LEU A 262 -10.98 4.57 -14.96
CA LEU A 262 -9.54 4.34 -15.11
C LEU A 262 -9.11 2.90 -14.80
N LEU A 263 -9.93 2.12 -14.09
CA LEU A 263 -9.65 0.72 -13.70
C LEU A 263 -9.21 -0.22 -14.85
N PRO A 264 -9.74 -0.13 -16.10
CA PRO A 264 -9.31 -0.98 -17.21
C PRO A 264 -8.09 -0.45 -17.99
N ILE A 265 -7.56 0.74 -17.68
CA ILE A 265 -6.40 1.36 -18.33
C ILE A 265 -5.11 0.92 -17.64
#